data_AF-A0A8T0AU38-F1
#
_entry.id   AF-A0A8T0AU38-F1
#
_cell.length_a   1.000
_cell.length_b   1.000
_cell.length_c   1.000
_cell.angle_alpha   90.00
_cell.angle_beta   90.00
_cell.angle_gamma   90.00
#
_symmetry.space_group_name_H-M   'P 1'
#
loop_
_entity.id
_entity.type
_entity.pdbx_description
1 polymer ?
#
loop_
_entity_poly.entity_id
_entity_poly.type
_entity_poly.pdbx_seq_one_letter_code
_entity_poly.pdbx_strand_id
1 'polypeptide(L)'
;MMPTLSPFEGFPASTLSEQLKLAEFFSLQAAMTPGELTHTAKRPLSLLQSELADEEERRKRRREKNKVAAARCRNKKKERTDFLQQESERLEVVNSELKSQIEELKQERQRLVHLLNRHRPTCIVRTDSIQTPESEKNPLLEHISPS
;
A
#
# COMPACT_ATOMS: atom_id res chain seq x y z
N MET A 1 -22.14 43.30 -35.31
CA MET A 1 -22.57 42.52 -36.48
C MET A 1 -21.76 41.24 -36.53
N MET A 2 -22.42 40.08 -36.45
CA MET A 2 -21.82 38.76 -36.71
C MET A 2 -22.14 38.33 -38.14
N PRO A 3 -21.19 37.69 -38.83
CA PRO A 3 -21.47 36.49 -39.63
C PRO A 3 -20.37 35.42 -39.42
N THR A 4 -20.46 34.11 -39.64
CA THR A 4 -21.48 33.07 -39.91
C THR A 4 -20.74 31.71 -39.75
N LEU A 5 -21.48 30.61 -39.62
CA LEU A 5 -21.05 29.24 -39.28
C LEU A 5 -20.26 28.46 -40.36
N SER A 6 -19.20 27.73 -39.92
CA SER A 6 -18.71 26.33 -40.17
C SER A 6 -18.82 25.67 -41.57
N PRO A 7 -17.97 24.68 -42.01
CA PRO A 7 -17.67 23.42 -41.27
C PRO A 7 -16.21 22.86 -41.30
N PHE A 8 -16.00 21.92 -40.37
CA PHE A 8 -14.95 20.89 -40.31
C PHE A 8 -14.38 20.47 -41.68
N GLU A 9 -13.05 20.33 -41.76
CA GLU A 9 -12.34 19.14 -42.29
C GLU A 9 -10.82 19.39 -42.33
N GLY A 10 -10.03 18.34 -42.02
CA GLY A 10 -8.69 18.19 -42.59
C GLY A 10 -7.49 18.52 -41.70
N PHE A 11 -7.23 17.71 -40.67
CA PHE A 11 -5.86 17.46 -40.23
C PHE A 11 -5.57 15.95 -40.32
N PRO A 12 -4.67 15.47 -41.20
CA PRO A 12 -4.29 14.07 -41.22
C PRO A 12 -3.24 13.83 -40.12
N ALA A 13 -3.68 13.56 -38.91
CA ALA A 13 -2.82 13.07 -37.84
C ALA A 13 -2.78 11.54 -37.92
N SER A 14 -1.77 10.99 -38.59
CA SER A 14 -1.48 9.56 -38.58
C SER A 14 -1.39 9.09 -37.12
N THR A 15 -2.41 8.40 -36.64
CA THR A 15 -2.41 7.91 -35.27
C THR A 15 -1.33 6.84 -35.12
N LEU A 16 -0.69 6.76 -33.96
CA LEU A 16 0.35 5.77 -33.67
C LEU A 16 -0.13 4.33 -33.98
N SER A 17 -1.44 4.10 -33.88
CA SER A 17 -2.11 2.87 -34.30
C SER A 17 -2.10 2.61 -35.81
N GLU A 18 -2.21 3.63 -36.66
CA GLU A 18 -2.08 3.47 -38.12
C GLU A 18 -0.63 3.21 -38.53
N GLN A 19 0.32 3.87 -37.86
CA GLN A 19 1.75 3.62 -38.09
C GLN A 19 2.15 2.20 -37.69
N LEU A 20 1.63 1.68 -36.58
CA LEU A 20 1.86 0.30 -36.16
C LEU A 20 1.21 -0.71 -37.12
N LYS A 21 -0.01 -0.46 -37.61
CA LYS A 21 -0.67 -1.32 -38.61
C LYS A 21 0.09 -1.36 -39.93
N LEU A 22 0.61 -0.22 -40.37
CA LEU A 22 1.46 -0.13 -41.57
C LEU A 22 2.77 -0.90 -41.37
N ALA A 23 3.42 -0.76 -40.21
CA ALA A 23 4.64 -1.50 -39.90
C ALA A 23 4.40 -3.03 -39.86
N GLU A 24 3.28 -3.49 -39.29
CA GLU A 24 2.88 -4.90 -39.31
C GLU A 24 2.65 -5.41 -40.74
N PHE A 25 2.02 -4.59 -41.60
CA PHE A 25 1.77 -4.94 -43.00
C PHE A 25 3.07 -5.05 -43.81
N PHE A 26 4.02 -4.12 -43.60
CA PHE A 26 5.33 -4.17 -44.26
C PHE A 26 6.23 -5.30 -43.74
N SER A 27 6.16 -5.65 -42.46
CA SER A 27 6.87 -6.82 -41.92
C SER A 27 6.35 -8.14 -42.49
N LEU A 28 5.04 -8.26 -42.75
CA LEU A 28 4.46 -9.41 -43.45
C LEU A 28 4.90 -9.49 -44.92
N GLN A 29 5.08 -8.35 -45.58
CA GLN A 29 5.52 -8.28 -46.98
C GLN A 29 7.02 -8.57 -47.17
N ALA A 30 7.85 -8.22 -46.17
CA ALA A 30 9.30 -8.46 -46.20
C ALA A 30 9.70 -9.94 -45.98
N ALA A 31 8.76 -10.80 -45.54
CA ALA A 31 9.02 -12.21 -45.25
C ALA A 31 8.89 -13.15 -46.48
N MET A 32 8.64 -12.61 -47.68
CA MET A 32 8.58 -13.42 -48.91
C MET A 32 9.91 -13.36 -49.68
N THR A 33 10.85 -14.22 -49.30
CA THR A 33 12.05 -14.53 -50.10
C THR A 33 11.71 -15.55 -51.20
N PRO A 34 12.11 -15.34 -52.46
CA PRO A 34 11.92 -16.34 -53.50
C PRO A 34 13.04 -17.38 -53.42
N GLY A 35 12.85 -18.40 -52.59
CA GLY A 35 13.73 -19.58 -52.58
C GLY A 35 14.05 -20.09 -51.19
N GLU A 36 13.17 -20.97 -50.68
CA GLU A 36 13.49 -22.12 -49.82
C GLU A 36 12.15 -22.75 -49.40
N LEU A 37 11.54 -23.49 -50.33
CA LEU A 37 10.31 -24.24 -50.08
C LEU A 37 10.59 -25.73 -50.26
N THR A 38 11.35 -26.30 -49.34
CA THR A 38 11.44 -27.76 -49.17
C THR A 38 11.23 -28.09 -47.70
N HIS A 39 10.02 -28.61 -47.40
CA HIS A 39 9.53 -29.19 -46.13
C HIS A 39 8.46 -28.46 -45.30
N THR A 40 7.70 -27.53 -45.87
CA THR A 40 6.35 -27.25 -45.33
C THR A 40 5.31 -27.64 -46.36
N ALA A 41 5.01 -28.94 -46.39
CA ALA A 41 3.78 -29.45 -46.96
C ALA A 41 2.64 -28.55 -46.46
N LYS A 42 1.90 -27.98 -47.41
CA LYS A 42 0.75 -27.08 -47.25
C LYS A 42 -0.07 -27.51 -46.03
N ARG A 43 0.20 -26.95 -44.86
CA ARG A 43 -0.63 -27.20 -43.67
C ARG A 43 -2.02 -26.69 -44.05
N PRO A 44 -3.07 -27.51 -43.93
CA PRO A 44 -4.42 -27.06 -44.24
C PRO A 44 -4.69 -25.78 -43.43
N LEU A 45 -5.13 -24.72 -44.10
CA LEU A 45 -5.45 -23.43 -43.46
C LEU A 45 -6.37 -23.62 -42.24
N SER A 46 -7.25 -24.63 -42.27
CA SER A 46 -8.11 -25.03 -41.16
C SER A 46 -7.36 -25.45 -39.89
N LEU A 47 -6.22 -26.13 -40.03
CA LEU A 47 -5.41 -26.57 -38.89
C LEU A 47 -4.69 -25.39 -38.24
N LEU A 48 -4.18 -24.46 -39.05
CA LEU A 48 -3.59 -23.21 -38.55
C LEU A 48 -4.64 -22.34 -37.84
N GLN A 49 -5.87 -22.30 -38.37
CA GLN A 49 -6.99 -21.53 -37.80
C GLN A 49 -7.47 -22.13 -36.47
N SER A 50 -7.46 -23.47 -36.35
CA SER A 50 -7.71 -24.18 -35.10
C SER A 50 -6.61 -23.89 -34.06
N GLU A 51 -5.34 -23.96 -34.46
CA GLU A 51 -4.20 -23.64 -33.58
C GLU A 51 -4.28 -22.20 -33.07
N LEU A 52 -4.64 -21.23 -33.92
CA LEU A 52 -4.81 -19.83 -33.54
C LEU A 52 -5.97 -19.61 -32.56
N ALA A 53 -7.08 -20.33 -32.75
CA ALA A 53 -8.23 -20.30 -31.83
C ALA A 53 -7.86 -20.88 -30.45
N ASP A 54 -7.15 -22.01 -30.43
CA ASP A 54 -6.65 -22.64 -29.20
C ASP A 54 -5.64 -21.74 -28.47
N GLU A 55 -4.77 -21.05 -29.21
CA GLU A 55 -3.85 -20.06 -28.67
C GLU A 55 -4.56 -18.84 -28.08
N GLU A 56 -5.62 -18.37 -28.74
CA GLU A 56 -6.45 -17.28 -28.23
C GLU A 56 -7.16 -17.66 -26.93
N GLU A 57 -7.72 -18.87 -26.86
CA GLU A 57 -8.34 -19.36 -25.65
C GLU A 57 -7.31 -19.51 -24.51
N ARG A 58 -6.11 -20.03 -24.82
CA ARG A 58 -5.00 -20.12 -23.86
C ARG A 58 -4.57 -18.74 -23.38
N ARG A 59 -4.49 -17.74 -24.26
CA ARG A 59 -4.23 -16.33 -23.89
C ARG A 59 -5.32 -15.76 -22.99
N LYS A 60 -6.60 -16.05 -23.28
CA LYS A 60 -7.74 -15.61 -22.46
C LYS A 60 -7.66 -16.20 -21.04
N ARG A 61 -7.41 -17.50 -20.93
CA ARG A 61 -7.22 -18.19 -19.62
C ARG A 61 -6.05 -17.60 -18.83
N ARG A 62 -4.94 -17.26 -19.49
CA ARG A 62 -3.78 -16.60 -18.83
C ARG A 62 -4.13 -15.20 -18.32
N ARG A 63 -4.85 -14.40 -19.13
CA ARG A 63 -5.32 -13.06 -18.74
C ARG A 63 -6.26 -13.11 -17.54
N GLU A 64 -7.20 -14.04 -17.52
CA GLU A 64 -8.13 -14.18 -16.39
C GLU A 64 -7.39 -14.59 -15.10
N LYS A 65 -6.43 -15.53 -15.18
CA LYS A 65 -5.57 -15.88 -14.04
C LYS A 65 -4.75 -14.68 -13.55
N ASN A 66 -4.14 -13.92 -14.45
CA ASN A 66 -3.37 -12.73 -14.08
C ASN A 66 -4.26 -11.64 -13.47
N LYS A 67 -5.47 -11.44 -13.98
CA LYS A 67 -6.47 -10.52 -13.41
C LYS A 67 -6.79 -10.87 -11.95
N VAL A 68 -7.05 -12.14 -11.67
CA VAL A 68 -7.29 -12.61 -10.29
C VAL A 68 -6.04 -12.45 -9.43
N ALA A 69 -4.86 -12.80 -9.94
CA ALA A 69 -3.60 -12.64 -9.21
C ALA A 69 -3.28 -11.18 -8.87
N ALA A 70 -3.51 -10.26 -9.82
CA ALA A 70 -3.34 -8.83 -9.62
C ALA A 70 -4.33 -8.29 -8.58
N ALA A 71 -5.60 -8.70 -8.64
CA ALA A 71 -6.59 -8.35 -7.63
C ALA A 71 -6.20 -8.86 -6.23
N ARG A 72 -5.76 -10.12 -6.12
CA ARG A 72 -5.26 -10.69 -4.85
C ARG A 72 -4.04 -9.94 -4.32
N CYS A 73 -3.10 -9.57 -5.19
CA CYS A 73 -1.92 -8.80 -4.79
C CYS A 73 -2.32 -7.42 -4.24
N ARG A 74 -3.22 -6.71 -4.94
CA ARG A 74 -3.76 -5.41 -4.49
C ARG A 74 -4.51 -5.55 -3.16
N ASN A 75 -5.37 -6.55 -3.03
CA ASN A 75 -6.12 -6.78 -1.79
C ASN A 75 -5.20 -7.13 -0.63
N LYS A 76 -4.24 -8.04 -0.81
CA LYS A 76 -3.28 -8.40 0.23
C LYS A 76 -2.43 -7.20 0.68
N LYS A 77 -2.05 -6.32 -0.25
CA LYS A 77 -1.37 -5.06 0.09
C LYS A 77 -2.28 -4.15 0.91
N LYS A 78 -3.54 -3.99 0.49
CA LYS A 78 -4.53 -3.18 1.21
C LYS A 78 -4.78 -3.72 2.61
N GLU A 79 -5.11 -5.01 2.76
CA GLU A 79 -5.32 -5.68 4.05
C GLU A 79 -4.13 -5.50 4.99
N ARG A 80 -2.90 -5.63 4.47
CA ARG A 80 -1.69 -5.39 5.27
C ARG A 80 -1.59 -3.94 5.75
N THR A 81 -1.88 -2.97 4.88
CA THR A 81 -1.86 -1.55 5.25
C THR A 81 -2.96 -1.23 6.26
N ASP A 82 -4.18 -1.72 6.03
CA ASP A 82 -5.33 -1.53 6.92
C ASP A 82 -5.06 -2.14 8.31
N PHE A 83 -4.46 -3.34 8.36
CA PHE A 83 -4.05 -3.97 9.62
C PHE A 83 -3.02 -3.14 10.38
N LEU A 84 -1.97 -2.66 9.71
CA LEU A 84 -0.94 -1.85 10.35
C LEU A 84 -1.49 -0.52 10.86
N GLN A 85 -2.41 0.09 10.11
CA GLN A 85 -3.07 1.33 10.51
C GLN A 85 -3.93 1.11 11.77
N GLN A 86 -4.77 0.08 11.77
CA GLN A 86 -5.60 -0.26 12.91
C GLN A 86 -4.77 -0.60 14.16
N GLU A 87 -3.66 -1.32 13.98
CA GLU A 87 -2.76 -1.64 15.10
C GLU A 87 -2.05 -0.38 15.64
N SER A 88 -1.67 0.56 14.77
CA SER A 88 -1.13 1.87 15.19
C SER A 88 -2.13 2.63 16.05
N GLU A 89 -3.37 2.78 15.55
CA GLU A 89 -4.44 3.48 16.27
C GLU A 89 -4.75 2.81 17.62
N ARG A 90 -4.79 1.47 17.65
CA ARG A 90 -4.99 0.71 18.89
C ARG A 90 -3.87 0.96 19.89
N LEU A 91 -2.62 0.95 19.43
CA LEU A 91 -1.45 1.20 20.28
C LEU A 91 -1.42 2.63 20.79
N GLU A 92 -1.84 3.62 19.99
CA GLU A 92 -1.96 5.02 20.41
C GLU A 92 -2.98 5.18 21.53
N VAL A 93 -4.16 4.55 21.41
CA VAL A 93 -5.18 4.54 22.46
C VAL A 93 -4.62 3.94 23.75
N VAL A 94 -4.05 2.73 23.68
CA VAL A 94 -3.48 2.06 24.85
C VAL A 94 -2.33 2.87 25.47
N ASN A 95 -1.49 3.51 24.66
CA ASN A 95 -0.41 4.37 25.13
C ASN A 95 -0.96 5.57 25.89
N SER A 96 -2.00 6.23 25.37
CA SER A 96 -2.64 7.37 26.03
C SER A 96 -3.29 6.99 27.36
N GLU A 97 -3.94 5.83 27.42
CA GLU A 97 -4.55 5.30 28.63
C GLU A 97 -3.50 5.00 29.71
N LEU A 98 -2.42 4.29 29.34
CA LEU A 98 -1.32 4.00 30.26
C LEU A 98 -0.64 5.27 30.76
N LYS A 99 -0.47 6.28 29.91
CA LYS A 99 0.05 7.60 30.33
C LYS A 99 -0.87 8.27 31.35
N SER A 100 -2.19 8.24 31.15
CA SER A 100 -3.15 8.76 32.12
C SER A 100 -3.03 8.05 33.47
N GLN A 101 -3.01 6.71 33.46
CA GLN A 101 -2.88 5.91 34.68
C GLN A 101 -1.56 6.21 35.42
N ILE A 102 -0.45 6.38 34.70
CA ILE A 102 0.83 6.77 35.30
C ILE A 102 0.72 8.13 35.99
N GLU A 103 0.06 9.10 35.36
CA GLU A 103 -0.09 10.45 35.91
C GLU A 103 -1.00 10.46 37.14
N GLU A 104 -2.12 9.75 37.09
CA GLU A 104 -3.03 9.56 38.24
C GLU A 104 -2.29 8.93 39.43
N LEU A 105 -1.50 7.88 39.20
CA LEU A 105 -0.71 7.23 40.25
C LEU A 105 0.39 8.14 40.81
N LYS A 106 1.02 8.97 39.97
CA LYS A 106 2.00 9.97 40.43
C LYS A 106 1.35 11.02 41.33
N GLN A 107 0.16 11.49 40.96
CA GLN A 107 -0.58 12.47 41.75
C GLN A 107 -1.02 11.88 43.09
N GLU A 108 -1.53 10.65 43.11
CA GLU A 108 -1.90 9.99 44.37
C GLU A 108 -0.68 9.76 45.27
N ARG A 109 0.46 9.33 44.70
CA ARG A 109 1.72 9.23 45.45
C ARG A 109 2.11 10.57 46.06
N GLN A 110 2.11 11.66 45.28
CA GLN A 110 2.44 13.00 45.78
C GLN A 110 1.51 13.44 46.92
N ARG A 111 0.20 13.19 46.78
CA ARG A 111 -0.80 13.47 47.81
C ARG A 111 -0.52 12.69 49.10
N LEU A 112 -0.25 11.40 49.01
CA LEU A 112 0.06 10.55 50.16
C LEU A 112 1.36 11.00 50.84
N VAL A 113 2.41 11.28 50.07
CA VAL A 113 3.68 11.81 50.59
C VAL A 113 3.47 13.15 51.29
N HIS A 114 2.67 14.05 50.72
CA HIS A 114 2.32 15.32 51.35
C HIS A 114 1.63 15.12 52.71
N LEU A 115 0.66 14.20 52.77
CA LEU A 115 -0.07 13.89 54.01
C LEU A 115 0.88 13.33 55.08
N LEU A 116 1.77 12.42 54.70
CA LEU A 116 2.78 11.85 55.60
C LEU A 116 3.75 12.93 56.12
N ASN A 117 4.22 13.82 55.24
CA ASN A 117 5.12 14.91 55.61
C ASN A 117 4.46 15.89 56.60
N ARG A 118 3.17 16.18 56.43
CA ARG A 118 2.40 17.01 57.38
C ARG A 118 2.23 16.34 58.74
N HIS A 119 2.05 15.02 58.78
CA HIS A 119 1.91 14.27 60.03
C HIS A 119 3.24 14.12 60.79
N ARG A 120 4.36 13.96 60.07
CA ARG A 120 5.69 13.69 60.63
C ARG A 120 6.12 14.54 61.84
N PRO A 121 5.96 15.89 61.87
CA PRO A 121 6.34 16.69 63.05
C PRO A 121 5.49 16.41 64.30
N THR A 122 4.30 15.82 64.14
CA THR A 122 3.37 15.48 65.23
C THR A 122 3.43 13.99 65.62
N CYS A 123 4.20 13.18 64.88
CA CYS A 123 4.25 11.75 65.11
C CYS A 123 5.12 11.41 66.34
N ILE A 124 4.55 10.65 67.26
CA ILE A 124 5.22 10.20 68.50
C ILE A 124 6.26 9.12 68.19
N VAL A 125 6.03 8.33 67.13
CA VAL A 125 6.96 7.31 66.63
C VAL A 125 7.90 7.97 65.62
N ARG A 126 8.95 8.63 66.10
CA ARG A 126 9.95 9.27 65.24
C ARG A 126 10.77 8.21 64.51
N THR A 127 10.44 7.95 63.25
CA THR A 127 11.29 7.22 62.31
C THR A 127 11.96 8.22 61.38
N ASP A 128 13.24 8.46 61.60
CA ASP A 128 13.98 9.54 60.94
C ASP A 128 14.37 9.19 59.48
N SER A 129 14.06 7.99 58.98
CA SER A 129 14.68 7.46 57.76
C SER A 129 13.73 6.85 56.73
N ILE A 130 12.74 7.62 56.27
CA ILE A 130 12.21 7.43 54.90
C ILE A 130 12.43 8.75 54.15
N GLN A 131 13.64 8.91 53.61
CA GLN A 131 13.82 9.77 52.43
C GLN A 131 13.27 8.94 51.28
N THR A 132 12.08 9.26 50.76
CA THR A 132 11.69 8.78 49.44
C THR A 132 12.54 9.57 48.44
N PRO A 133 13.55 8.99 47.78
CA PRO A 133 14.29 9.71 46.78
C PRO A 133 13.32 10.13 45.68
N GLU A 134 13.24 11.43 45.41
CA GLU A 134 12.39 12.01 44.36
C GLU A 134 12.79 11.60 42.93
N SER A 135 13.76 10.69 42.77
CA SER A 135 14.42 10.43 41.50
C SER A 135 14.47 8.94 41.15
N GLU A 136 13.32 8.27 41.12
CA GLU A 136 13.15 7.19 40.15
C GLU A 136 12.68 7.78 38.83
N LYS A 137 13.60 8.46 38.15
CA LYS A 137 13.46 8.69 36.71
C LYS A 137 13.55 7.32 36.06
N ASN A 138 12.41 6.72 35.73
CA ASN A 138 12.38 5.53 34.92
C ASN A 138 12.88 5.93 33.51
N PRO A 139 14.07 5.49 33.06
CA PRO A 139 14.67 5.97 31.81
C PRO A 139 13.79 5.67 30.59
N LEU A 140 12.90 4.68 30.70
CA LEU A 140 11.93 4.32 29.66
C LEU A 140 10.80 5.34 29.47
N LEU A 141 10.60 6.26 30.41
CA LEU A 141 9.53 7.28 30.34
C LEU A 141 10.00 8.63 29.76
N GLU A 142 11.30 8.93 29.70
CA GLU A 142 11.80 10.22 29.17
C GLU A 142 11.55 10.35 27.65
N HIS A 143 11.45 9.24 26.93
CA HIS A 143 11.26 9.23 25.48
C HIS A 143 9.80 9.35 25.01
N ILE A 144 8.83 9.41 25.93
CA ILE A 144 7.40 9.46 25.56
C ILE A 144 6.81 10.87 25.66
N SER A 145 7.67 11.89 25.65
CA SER A 145 7.28 13.29 25.52
C SER A 145 6.62 13.52 24.16
N PRO A 146 5.42 14.13 24.10
CA PRO A 146 4.77 14.45 22.85
C PRO A 146 5.49 15.62 22.16
N SER A 147 5.82 15.44 20.88
CA SER A 147 5.92 16.56 19.92
C SER A 147 4.56 16.77 19.28
#